data_AF-A0A3S1H4I3-F1
#
_entry.id   AF-A0A3S1H4I3-F1
#
_cell.length_a   1.000
_cell.length_b   1.000
_cell.length_c   1.000
_cell.angle_alpha   90.00
_cell.angle_beta   90.00
_cell.angle_gamma   90.00
#
_symmetry.space_group_name_H-M   'P 1'
#
loop_
_entity.id
_entity.type
_entity.pdbx_description
1 polymer ?
#
loop_
_entity_poly.entity_id
_entity_poly.type
_entity_poly.pdbx_seq_one_letter_code
_entity_poly.pdbx_strand_id
1 'polypeptide(L)' 'MADNAARQLSRMFYRISIAIEAGKDHLSDLDGAIGDADHGITMSLGFMA' A
#
# COMPACT_ATOMS: atom_id res chain seq x y z
N MET A 1 -8.99 -11.06 -24.29
CA MET A 1 -8.87 -9.63 -23.88
C MET A 1 -9.02 -9.45 -22.36
N ALA A 2 -9.98 -10.09 -21.68
CA ALA A 2 -10.13 -10.01 -20.21
C ALA A 2 -8.89 -10.47 -19.41
N ASP A 3 -8.16 -11.48 -19.90
CA ASP A 3 -6.94 -12.01 -19.29
C ASP A 3 -5.80 -10.95 -19.22
N ASN A 4 -5.82 -9.93 -20.09
CA ASN A 4 -4.85 -8.82 -20.04
C ASN A 4 -5.21 -7.82 -18.93
N ALA A 5 -6.48 -7.43 -18.82
CA ALA A 5 -6.94 -6.49 -17.80
C ALA A 5 -6.74 -7.02 -16.37
N ALA A 6 -7.07 -8.30 -16.13
CA ALA A 6 -6.85 -8.94 -14.83
C ALA A 6 -5.35 -8.95 -14.45
N ARG A 7 -4.46 -9.31 -15.39
CA ARG A 7 -3.00 -9.29 -15.17
C ARG A 7 -2.45 -7.89 -14.93
N GLN A 8 -2.97 -6.90 -15.64
CA GLN A 8 -2.61 -5.50 -15.41
C GLN A 8 -3.03 -5.04 -14.01
N LEU A 9 -4.23 -5.41 -13.57
CA LEU A 9 -4.73 -5.08 -12.24
C LEU A 9 -3.90 -5.76 -11.14
N SER A 10 -3.56 -7.05 -11.29
CA SER A 10 -2.66 -7.74 -10.35
C SER A 10 -1.29 -7.06 -10.29
N ARG A 11 -0.73 -6.66 -11.44
CA ARG A 11 0.56 -5.95 -11.48
C ARG A 11 0.46 -4.55 -10.88
N MET A 12 -0.67 -3.87 -11.00
CA MET A 12 -0.92 -2.60 -10.33
C MET A 12 -0.90 -2.77 -8.81
N PHE A 13 -1.66 -3.73 -8.28
CA PHE A 13 -1.68 -3.99 -6.83
C PHE A 13 -0.33 -4.43 -6.28
N TYR A 14 0.41 -5.24 -7.02
CA TYR A 14 1.79 -5.59 -6.65
C TYR A 14 2.71 -4.36 -6.58
N ARG A 15 2.58 -3.40 -7.50
CA ARG A 15 3.39 -2.16 -7.43
C ARG A 15 2.96 -1.26 -6.27
N ILE A 16 1.67 -1.24 -5.94
CA ILE A 16 1.16 -0.51 -4.78
C ILE A 16 1.72 -1.12 -3.49
N SER A 17 1.71 -2.45 -3.34
CA SER A 17 2.23 -3.08 -2.12
C SER A 17 3.71 -2.77 -1.88
N ILE A 18 4.54 -2.79 -2.92
CA ILE A 18 5.95 -2.39 -2.83
C ILE A 18 6.11 -0.92 -2.43
N ALA A 19 5.30 -0.02 -3.00
CA ALA A 19 5.35 1.40 -2.67
C ALA A 19 4.90 1.69 -1.24
N ILE A 20 3.84 1.03 -0.78
CA ILE A 20 3.33 1.13 0.59
C ILE A 20 4.38 0.62 1.58
N GLU A 21 4.97 -0.55 1.34
CA GLU A 21 5.98 -1.11 2.25
C GLU A 21 7.22 -0.21 2.35
N ALA A 22 7.71 0.30 1.21
CA ALA A 22 8.85 1.23 1.20
C ALA A 22 8.54 2.58 1.87
N GLY A 23 7.27 2.99 1.88
CA GLY A 23 6.81 4.27 2.42
C GLY A 23 6.16 4.19 3.80
N LYS A 24 6.09 3.01 4.43
CA LYS A 24 5.26 2.80 5.63
C LYS A 24 5.58 3.77 6.77
N ASP A 25 6.86 3.97 7.08
CA ASP A 25 7.26 4.83 8.20
C ASP A 25 6.88 6.29 7.91
N HIS A 26 7.11 6.74 6.68
CA HIS A 26 6.72 8.08 6.25
C HIS A 26 5.20 8.30 6.27
N LEU A 27 4.42 7.31 5.85
CA LEU A 27 2.96 7.37 5.89
C LEU A 27 2.45 7.43 7.34
N SER A 28 3.05 6.67 8.26
CA SER A 28 2.76 6.74 9.69
C SER A 28 3.18 8.07 10.31
N ASP A 29 4.30 8.66 9.89
CA ASP A 29 4.73 9.98 10.36
C ASP A 29 3.76 11.09 9.93
N LEU A 30 3.33 11.06 8.65
CA LEU A 30 2.34 12.01 8.13
C LEU A 30 1.00 11.88 8.85
N ASP A 31 0.57 10.65 9.08
CA ASP A 31 -0.66 10.35 9.81
C ASP A 31 -0.55 10.78 11.28
N GLY A 32 0.59 10.53 11.94
CA GLY A 32 0.81 10.94 13.33
C GLY A 32 0.75 12.45 13.57
N ALA A 33 0.94 13.27 12.52
CA ALA A 33 0.78 14.71 12.64
C ALA A 33 -0.69 15.15 12.88
N ILE A 34 -1.68 14.35 12.45
CA ILE A 34 -3.12 14.70 12.50
C ILE A 34 -4.05 13.54 12.89
N GLY A 35 -3.50 12.37 13.19
CA GLY A 35 -4.18 11.09 13.36
C GLY A 35 -3.51 10.22 14.44
N ASP A 36 -3.59 8.90 14.31
CA ASP A 36 -3.11 7.93 15.31
C ASP A 36 -1.76 7.26 14.95
N ALA A 37 -1.16 7.69 13.83
CA ALA A 37 0.14 7.25 13.34
C ALA A 37 0.19 5.78 12.89
N ASP A 38 -0.96 5.15 12.68
CA ASP A 38 -1.02 3.75 12.28
C ASP A 38 -1.09 3.55 10.76
N HIS A 39 -1.40 4.59 10.00
CA HIS A 39 -1.80 4.45 8.59
C HIS A 39 -0.81 3.67 7.73
N GLY A 40 0.49 3.97 7.84
CA GLY A 40 1.52 3.29 7.06
C GLY A 40 1.65 1.80 7.40
N ILE A 41 1.58 1.46 8.68
CA ILE A 41 1.61 0.08 9.18
C ILE A 41 0.34 -0.66 8.75
N THR A 42 -0.83 -0.06 8.96
CA THR A 42 -2.14 -0.63 8.61
C THR A 42 -2.21 -0.97 7.13
N MET A 43 -1.74 -0.06 6.26
CA MET A 43 -1.72 -0.28 4.81
C MET A 43 -0.71 -1.37 4.41
N SER A 44 0.49 -1.36 4.99
CA SER A 44 1.52 -2.39 4.75
C SER A 44 1.00 -3.79 5.06
N LEU A 45 0.35 -3.96 6.23
CA LEU A 45 -0.26 -5.22 6.64
C LEU A 45 -1.36 -5.67 5.66
N GLY A 46 -2.26 -4.76 5.28
CA GLY A 46 -3.37 -5.09 4.36
C GLY A 46 -2.91 -5.48 2.96
N PHE A 47 -1.81 -4.92 2.47
CA PHE A 47 -1.25 -5.24 1.14
C PHE A 47 -0.31 -6.46 1.12
N MET A 48 0.10 -6.96 2.29
CA MET A 48 0.94 -8.17 2.42
C MET A 48 0.19 -9.44 2.85
N ALA A 49 -1.08 -9.33 3.26
CA ALA A 49 -1.96 -10.45 3.61
C ALA A 49 -2.38 -11.30 2.41
#